data_AF-A0A316MQ71-F1
#
_entry.id   AF-A0A316MQ71-F1
#
_cell.length_a   1.000
_cell.length_b   1.000
_cell.length_c   1.000
_cell.angle_alpha   90.00
_cell.angle_beta   90.00
_cell.angle_gamma   90.00
#
_symmetry.space_group_name_H-M   'P 1'
#
loop_
_entity.id
_entity.type
_entity.pdbx_description
1 polymer ?
#
loop_
_entity_poly.entity_id
_entity_poly.type
_entity_poly.pdbx_seq_one_letter_code
_entity_poly.pdbx_strand_id
1 'polypeptide(L)'
;MTKSAFLAELSGRLTALPQSEIEKSVAYYSEIIDDRIEEGLDEEAAVNGLESPAVIAGRILQETPISVLVKERIRPKKTAGAWSVVLIVLGFPVWFPLLMAAFAVTLSVYIVVWSVVLVFFSVVFALGLAAVAAFAATPFLFSEGTHMGLAALGAAFFCAGACIFAFFASRAVTRGVIGATARIGRKIKSKLIRGGRSNEERN
;
A
#
# COMPACT_ATOMS: atom_id res chain seq x y z
N MET A 1 23.59 48.85 -21.56
CA MET A 1 23.77 47.41 -21.28
C MET A 1 23.87 46.69 -22.61
N THR A 2 24.78 45.74 -22.78
CA THR A 2 24.96 45.03 -24.06
C THR A 2 23.87 44.00 -24.27
N LYS A 3 23.58 43.64 -25.53
CA LYS A 3 22.62 42.61 -25.94
C LYS A 3 22.92 41.28 -25.23
N SER A 4 24.20 40.90 -25.20
CA SER A 4 24.65 39.68 -24.55
C SER A 4 24.37 39.67 -23.04
N ALA A 5 24.58 40.80 -22.35
CA ALA A 5 24.27 40.94 -20.93
C ALA A 5 22.76 40.86 -20.66
N PHE A 6 21.94 41.50 -21.50
CA PHE A 6 20.48 41.47 -21.39
C PHE A 6 19.92 40.04 -21.56
N LEU A 7 20.35 39.33 -22.61
CA LEU A 7 19.88 37.96 -22.88
C LEU A 7 20.37 36.97 -21.82
N ALA A 8 21.61 37.14 -21.33
CA ALA A 8 22.13 36.34 -20.22
C ALA A 8 21.29 36.54 -18.95
N GLU A 9 20.97 37.79 -18.59
CA GLU A 9 20.14 38.10 -17.42
C GLU A 9 18.70 37.56 -17.58
N LEU A 10 18.11 37.68 -18.77
CA LEU A 10 16.80 37.14 -19.07
C LEU A 10 16.78 35.60 -18.92
N SER A 11 17.76 34.91 -19.48
CA SER A 11 17.87 33.44 -19.37
C SER A 11 18.04 32.98 -17.91
N GLY A 12 18.83 33.70 -17.11
CA GLY A 12 19.05 33.41 -15.70
C GLY A 12 17.81 33.61 -14.82
N ARG A 13 16.89 34.48 -15.25
CA ARG A 13 15.61 34.70 -14.56
C ARG A 13 14.50 33.71 -14.97
N LEU A 14 14.63 33.08 -16.14
CA LEU A 14 13.67 32.11 -16.68
C LEU A 14 13.96 30.64 -16.32
N THR A 15 14.90 30.36 -15.40
CA THR A 15 15.30 28.99 -15.01
C THR A 15 14.17 28.11 -14.43
N ALA A 16 13.02 28.70 -14.11
CA ALA A 16 11.83 27.96 -13.69
C ALA A 16 11.07 27.29 -14.86
N LEU A 17 11.41 27.65 -16.11
CA LEU A 17 10.84 27.09 -17.33
C LEU A 17 11.67 25.92 -17.86
N PRO A 18 11.07 25.05 -18.69
CA PRO A 18 11.83 24.09 -19.49
C PRO A 18 12.84 24.79 -20.40
N GLN A 19 14.01 24.19 -20.58
CA GLN A 19 15.09 24.72 -21.42
C GLN A 19 14.63 25.17 -22.83
N SER A 20 13.71 24.43 -23.44
CA SER A 20 13.15 24.76 -24.76
C SER A 20 12.33 26.06 -24.78
N GLU A 21 11.69 26.41 -23.66
CA GLU A 21 10.93 27.66 -23.54
C GLU A 21 11.86 28.84 -23.24
N ILE A 22 12.92 28.61 -22.44
CA ILE A 22 13.98 29.61 -22.21
C ILE A 22 14.63 30.00 -23.54
N GLU A 23 15.01 29.02 -24.37
CA GLU A 23 15.63 29.26 -25.68
C GLU A 23 14.72 30.03 -26.63
N LYS A 24 13.42 29.71 -26.66
CA LYS A 24 12.43 30.46 -27.46
C LYS A 24 12.30 31.90 -27.01
N SER A 25 12.19 32.14 -25.69
CA SER A 25 12.09 33.50 -25.15
C SER A 25 13.35 34.30 -25.45
N VAL A 26 14.53 33.73 -25.25
CA VAL A 26 15.81 34.38 -25.54
C VAL A 26 15.96 34.66 -27.04
N ALA A 27 15.58 33.72 -27.91
CA ALA A 27 15.62 33.92 -29.36
C ALA A 27 14.69 35.04 -29.82
N TYR A 28 13.45 35.08 -29.31
CA TYR A 28 12.47 36.12 -29.61
C TYR A 28 13.00 37.52 -29.25
N TYR A 29 13.54 37.69 -28.04
CA TYR A 29 14.09 38.99 -27.64
C TYR A 29 15.40 39.33 -28.37
N SER A 30 16.18 38.33 -28.79
CA SER A 30 17.35 38.56 -29.65
C SER A 30 16.93 39.16 -30.99
N GLU A 31 15.94 38.57 -31.66
CA GLU A 31 15.40 39.03 -32.96
C GLU A 31 14.86 40.46 -32.85
N ILE A 32 14.09 40.75 -31.79
CA ILE A 32 13.55 42.07 -31.50
C ILE A 32 14.63 43.14 -31.20
N ILE A 33 15.81 42.74 -30.70
CA ILE A 33 16.95 43.65 -30.53
C ILE A 33 17.67 43.83 -31.87
N ASP A 34 17.81 42.76 -32.65
CA ASP A 34 18.44 42.79 -33.98
C ASP A 34 17.67 43.69 -34.95
N ASP A 35 16.33 43.59 -35.00
CA ASP A 35 15.47 44.47 -35.80
C ASP A 35 15.71 45.95 -35.49
N ARG A 36 15.85 46.30 -34.21
CA ARG A 36 16.11 47.68 -33.78
C ARG A 36 17.50 48.17 -34.19
N ILE A 37 18.49 47.29 -34.17
CA ILE A 37 19.85 47.62 -34.62
C ILE A 37 19.84 47.83 -36.15
N GLU A 38 19.11 47.02 -36.89
CA GLU A 38 18.92 47.18 -38.35
C GLU A 38 18.18 48.48 -38.71
N GLU A 39 17.26 48.94 -37.87
CA GLU A 39 16.60 50.25 -37.98
C GLU A 39 17.52 51.45 -37.68
N GLY A 40 18.79 51.21 -37.32
CA GLY A 40 19.82 52.24 -37.13
C GLY A 40 19.99 52.71 -35.69
N LEU A 41 19.44 52.00 -34.70
CA LEU A 41 19.72 52.26 -33.28
C LEU A 41 21.05 51.61 -32.87
N ASP A 42 21.81 52.30 -32.03
CA ASP A 42 22.97 51.69 -31.36
C ASP A 42 22.51 50.58 -30.40
N GLU A 43 23.35 49.58 -30.17
CA GLU A 43 23.02 48.37 -29.39
C GLU A 43 22.51 48.74 -27.99
N GLU A 44 23.13 49.73 -27.34
CA GLU A 44 22.70 50.19 -26.02
C GLU A 44 21.34 50.88 -26.06
N ALA A 45 21.03 51.62 -27.14
CA ALA A 45 19.74 52.28 -27.33
C ALA A 45 18.63 51.27 -27.64
N ALA A 46 18.93 50.23 -28.43
CA ALA A 46 18.01 49.14 -28.74
C ALA A 46 17.60 48.36 -27.48
N VAL A 47 18.55 48.11 -26.57
CA VAL A 47 18.26 47.43 -25.31
C VAL A 47 17.60 48.35 -24.28
N ASN A 48 17.99 49.63 -24.20
CA ASN A 48 17.35 50.60 -23.31
C ASN A 48 15.89 50.93 -23.72
N GLY A 49 15.54 50.71 -24.99
CA GLY A 49 14.16 50.81 -25.49
C GLY A 49 13.26 49.65 -25.06
N LEU A 50 13.82 48.59 -24.45
CA LEU A 50 13.09 47.47 -23.91
C LEU A 50 12.84 47.63 -22.40
N GLU A 51 11.78 46.98 -21.91
CA GLU A 51 11.54 46.84 -20.48
C GLU A 51 12.68 46.04 -19.83
N SER A 52 12.89 46.23 -18.52
CA SER A 52 13.96 45.50 -17.82
C SER A 52 13.79 43.97 -17.92
N PRO A 53 14.89 43.18 -17.95
CA PRO A 53 14.84 41.72 -17.95
C PRO A 53 13.99 41.13 -16.82
N ALA A 54 13.93 41.82 -15.67
CA ALA A 54 13.11 41.45 -14.52
C ALA A 54 11.60 41.48 -14.81
N VAL A 55 11.13 42.54 -15.47
CA VAL A 55 9.72 42.74 -15.80
C VAL A 55 9.29 41.76 -16.88
N ILE A 56 10.13 41.58 -17.90
CA ILE A 56 9.90 40.62 -18.98
C ILE A 56 9.82 39.19 -18.44
N ALA A 57 10.80 38.78 -17.62
CA ALA A 57 10.79 37.45 -17.02
C ALA A 57 9.56 37.23 -16.12
N GLY A 58 9.17 38.24 -15.34
CA GLY A 58 7.97 38.20 -14.51
C GLY A 58 6.69 37.97 -15.32
N ARG A 59 6.54 38.68 -16.45
CA ARG A 59 5.40 38.52 -17.36
C ARG A 59 5.35 37.12 -17.96
N ILE A 60 6.48 36.65 -18.52
CA ILE A 60 6.57 35.32 -19.13
C ILE A 60 6.22 34.23 -18.12
N LEU A 61 6.71 34.34 -16.88
CA LEU A 61 6.41 33.38 -15.82
C LEU A 61 4.94 33.41 -15.37
N GLN A 62 4.29 34.58 -15.37
CA GLN A 62 2.87 34.71 -15.05
C GLN A 62 1.95 34.19 -16.17
N GLU A 63 2.33 34.40 -17.42
CA GLU A 63 1.59 33.93 -18.58
C GLU A 63 1.81 32.42 -18.83
N THR A 64 2.89 31.86 -18.29
CA THR A 64 3.16 30.42 -18.43
C THR A 64 2.19 29.59 -17.57
N PRO A 65 1.50 28.59 -18.16
CA PRO A 65 0.64 27.69 -17.40
C PRO A 65 1.41 26.92 -16.32
N ILE A 66 0.80 26.77 -15.14
CA ILE A 66 1.35 26.02 -14.00
C ILE A 66 1.76 24.59 -14.40
N SER A 67 1.06 23.97 -15.35
CA SER A 67 1.39 22.64 -15.87
C SER A 67 2.79 22.55 -16.48
N VAL A 68 3.28 23.61 -17.13
CA VAL A 68 4.61 23.68 -17.74
C VAL A 68 5.69 23.83 -16.66
N LEU A 69 5.43 24.67 -15.65
CA LEU A 69 6.31 24.86 -14.49
C LEU A 69 6.42 23.58 -13.65
N VAL A 70 5.30 22.89 -13.44
CA VAL A 70 5.22 21.62 -12.71
C VAL A 70 5.95 20.52 -13.47
N LYS A 71 5.88 20.49 -14.81
CA LYS A 71 6.58 19.50 -15.63
C LYS A 71 8.11 19.57 -15.48
N GLU A 72 8.68 20.76 -15.33
CA GLU A 72 10.10 20.92 -15.07
C GLU A 72 10.47 20.54 -13.63
N ARG A 73 9.63 20.87 -12.65
CA ARG A 73 9.86 20.47 -11.24
C ARG A 73 9.73 18.95 -11.03
N ILE A 74 8.84 18.28 -11.76
CA ILE A 74 8.60 16.84 -11.67
C ILE A 74 9.54 16.03 -12.56
N ARG A 75 10.29 16.67 -13.48
CA ARG A 75 11.29 15.96 -14.29
C ARG A 75 12.25 15.23 -13.35
N PRO A 76 12.23 13.88 -13.35
CA PRO A 76 13.13 13.15 -12.49
C PRO A 76 14.55 13.43 -12.97
N LYS A 77 15.43 13.87 -12.07
CA LYS A 77 16.88 13.88 -12.31
C LYS A 77 17.25 12.45 -12.73
N LYS A 78 17.50 12.26 -14.04
CA LYS A 78 17.54 10.96 -14.73
C LYS A 78 18.60 9.96 -14.22
N THR A 79 19.40 10.31 -13.21
CA THR A 79 20.57 9.52 -12.81
C THR A 79 20.41 8.77 -11.48
N ALA A 80 19.50 9.19 -10.57
CA ALA A 80 19.34 8.53 -9.26
C ALA A 80 18.17 7.52 -9.20
N GLY A 81 17.17 7.66 -10.06
CA GLY A 81 15.99 6.78 -10.08
C GLY A 81 16.23 5.46 -10.79
N ALA A 82 16.96 5.47 -11.91
CA ALA A 82 17.16 4.28 -12.74
C ALA A 82 18.01 3.20 -12.04
N TRP A 83 19.07 3.60 -11.34
CA TRP A 83 19.92 2.65 -10.61
C TRP A 83 19.18 1.97 -9.45
N SER A 84 18.37 2.72 -8.68
CA SER A 84 17.54 2.15 -7.62
C SER A 84 16.50 1.16 -8.14
N VAL A 85 15.87 1.46 -9.28
CA VAL A 85 14.91 0.54 -9.91
C VAL A 85 15.62 -0.72 -10.40
N VAL A 86 16.78 -0.60 -11.04
CA VAL A 86 17.59 -1.76 -11.47
C VAL A 86 18.00 -2.61 -10.27
N LEU A 87 18.41 -2.00 -9.15
CA LEU A 87 18.80 -2.72 -7.94
C LEU A 87 17.61 -3.44 -7.28
N ILE A 88 16.43 -2.84 -7.28
CA ILE A 88 15.19 -3.48 -6.79
C ILE A 88 14.77 -4.64 -7.69
N VAL A 89 14.93 -4.50 -9.01
CA VAL A 89 14.61 -5.55 -9.98
C VAL A 89 15.63 -6.70 -9.92
N LEU A 90 16.92 -6.41 -9.70
CA LEU A 90 17.93 -7.45 -9.46
C LEU A 90 17.77 -8.10 -8.09
N GLY A 91 17.27 -7.36 -7.10
CA GLY A 91 16.93 -7.87 -5.78
C GLY A 91 15.60 -8.61 -5.73
N PHE A 92 14.69 -8.37 -6.69
CA PHE A 92 13.36 -8.99 -6.78
C PHE A 92 13.43 -10.52 -6.74
N PRO A 93 14.30 -11.20 -7.49
CA PRO A 93 14.53 -12.63 -7.37
C PRO A 93 14.83 -13.13 -5.95
N VAL A 94 15.32 -12.28 -5.04
CA VAL A 94 15.68 -12.64 -3.66
C VAL A 94 14.60 -12.22 -2.66
N TRP A 95 14.15 -10.95 -2.68
CA TRP A 95 13.18 -10.48 -1.70
C TRP A 95 11.75 -10.92 -2.02
N PHE A 96 11.39 -11.12 -3.29
CA PHE A 96 10.05 -11.55 -3.67
C PHE A 96 9.74 -12.98 -3.20
N PRO A 97 10.60 -14.00 -3.42
CA PRO A 97 10.38 -15.33 -2.85
C PRO A 97 10.39 -15.31 -1.32
N LEU A 98 11.21 -14.47 -0.69
CA LEU A 98 11.24 -14.34 0.76
C LEU A 98 9.90 -13.78 1.31
N LEU A 99 9.35 -12.77 0.64
CA LEU A 99 8.03 -12.22 0.97
C LEU A 99 6.94 -13.26 0.75
N MET A 100 6.99 -13.99 -0.37
CA MET A 100 6.05 -15.07 -0.67
C MET A 100 6.12 -16.19 0.39
N ALA A 101 7.33 -16.57 0.81
CA ALA A 101 7.54 -17.56 1.87
C ALA A 101 6.98 -17.06 3.22
N ALA A 102 7.25 -15.81 3.59
CA ALA A 102 6.70 -15.22 4.81
C ALA A 102 5.15 -15.16 4.78
N PHE A 103 4.57 -14.85 3.63
CA PHE A 103 3.12 -14.89 3.43
C PHE A 103 2.57 -16.31 3.56
N ALA A 104 3.20 -17.29 2.90
CA ALA A 104 2.81 -18.70 2.97
C ALA A 104 2.88 -19.25 4.40
N VAL A 105 3.93 -18.91 5.15
CA VAL A 105 4.06 -19.30 6.58
C VAL A 105 2.95 -18.68 7.41
N THR A 106 2.66 -17.38 7.21
CA THR A 106 1.57 -16.70 7.93
C THR A 106 0.21 -17.33 7.63
N LEU A 107 -0.05 -17.61 6.35
CA LEU A 107 -1.27 -18.29 5.91
C LEU A 107 -1.36 -19.71 6.50
N SER A 108 -0.26 -20.46 6.49
CA SER A 108 -0.20 -21.81 7.07
C SER A 108 -0.55 -21.81 8.55
N VAL A 109 0.06 -20.92 9.34
CA VAL A 109 -0.26 -20.76 10.76
C VAL A 109 -1.74 -20.41 10.96
N TYR A 110 -2.28 -19.51 10.13
CA TYR A 110 -3.70 -19.16 10.20
C TYR A 110 -4.61 -20.37 9.91
N ILE A 111 -4.31 -21.14 8.86
CA ILE A 111 -5.06 -22.35 8.51
C ILE A 111 -4.99 -23.38 9.64
N VAL A 112 -3.81 -23.62 10.23
CA VAL A 112 -3.64 -24.56 11.34
C VAL A 112 -4.46 -24.13 12.56
N VAL A 113 -4.49 -22.83 12.88
CA VAL A 113 -5.30 -22.33 14.00
C VAL A 113 -6.79 -22.56 13.76
N TRP A 114 -7.28 -22.35 12.54
CA TRP A 114 -8.69 -22.57 12.20
C TRP A 114 -9.04 -24.05 12.00
N SER A 115 -8.10 -24.89 11.58
CA SER A 115 -8.33 -26.33 11.42
C SER A 115 -8.60 -27.00 12.77
N VAL A 116 -7.91 -26.58 13.83
CA VAL A 116 -8.21 -27.03 15.20
C VAL A 116 -9.67 -26.74 15.55
N VAL A 117 -10.17 -25.53 15.25
CA VAL A 117 -11.58 -25.17 15.48
C VAL A 117 -12.51 -26.08 14.68
N LEU A 118 -12.20 -26.34 13.40
CA LEU A 118 -12.99 -27.25 12.56
C LEU A 118 -13.03 -28.68 13.11
N VAL A 119 -11.93 -29.21 13.62
CA VAL A 119 -11.88 -30.55 14.24
C VAL A 119 -12.84 -30.62 15.42
N PHE A 120 -12.85 -29.62 16.30
CA PHE A 120 -13.77 -29.57 17.43
C PHE A 120 -15.24 -29.55 16.99
N PHE A 121 -15.59 -28.77 15.95
CA PHE A 121 -16.94 -28.79 15.38
C PHE A 121 -17.28 -30.12 14.68
N SER A 122 -16.32 -30.75 14.02
CA SER A 122 -16.50 -32.06 13.39
C SER A 122 -16.81 -33.15 14.41
N VAL A 123 -16.14 -33.13 15.57
CA VAL A 123 -16.44 -34.05 16.69
C VAL A 123 -17.87 -33.85 17.21
N VAL A 124 -18.30 -32.60 17.40
CA VAL A 124 -19.69 -32.29 17.81
C VAL A 124 -20.69 -32.84 16.79
N PHE A 125 -20.42 -32.64 15.50
CA PHE A 125 -21.29 -33.13 14.44
C PHE A 125 -21.35 -34.67 14.41
N ALA A 126 -20.21 -35.33 14.53
CA ALA A 126 -20.12 -36.79 14.58
C ALA A 126 -20.90 -37.37 15.79
N LEU A 127 -20.75 -36.76 16.97
CA LEU A 127 -21.51 -37.16 18.16
C LEU A 127 -23.01 -36.92 18.00
N GLY A 128 -23.41 -35.81 17.38
CA GLY A 128 -24.81 -35.52 17.07
C GLY A 128 -25.42 -36.55 16.12
N LEU A 129 -24.72 -36.87 15.03
CA LEU A 129 -25.15 -37.92 14.09
C LEU A 129 -25.21 -39.29 14.76
N ALA A 130 -24.21 -39.65 15.57
CA ALA A 130 -24.19 -40.90 16.31
C ALA A 130 -25.38 -41.02 17.28
N ALA A 131 -25.73 -39.93 17.97
CA ALA A 131 -26.89 -39.89 18.86
C ALA A 131 -28.20 -40.12 18.10
N VAL A 132 -28.40 -39.43 16.96
CA VAL A 132 -29.60 -39.57 16.12
C VAL A 132 -29.69 -40.99 15.54
N ALA A 133 -28.58 -41.52 15.02
CA ALA A 133 -28.52 -42.88 14.47
C ALA A 133 -28.82 -43.95 15.53
N ALA A 134 -28.21 -43.84 16.72
CA ALA A 134 -28.46 -44.76 17.82
C ALA A 134 -29.92 -44.70 18.31
N PHE A 135 -30.49 -43.50 18.38
CA PHE A 135 -31.89 -43.32 18.74
C PHE A 135 -32.84 -43.94 17.70
N ALA A 136 -32.58 -43.71 16.41
CA ALA A 136 -33.37 -44.28 15.32
C ALA A 136 -33.25 -45.81 15.23
N ALA A 137 -32.09 -46.38 15.59
CA ALA A 137 -31.85 -47.82 15.61
C ALA A 137 -32.51 -48.54 16.80
N THR A 138 -32.82 -47.80 17.87
CA THR A 138 -33.37 -48.35 19.11
C THR A 138 -34.60 -49.26 18.91
N PRO A 139 -35.69 -48.88 18.21
CA PRO A 139 -36.86 -49.75 18.02
C PRO A 139 -36.55 -51.05 17.27
N PHE A 140 -35.61 -51.03 16.33
CA PHE A 140 -35.18 -52.22 15.59
C PHE A 140 -34.39 -53.17 16.49
N LEU A 141 -33.48 -52.64 17.30
CA LEU A 141 -32.65 -53.43 18.22
C LEU A 141 -33.44 -54.02 19.39
N PHE A 142 -34.56 -53.39 19.79
CA PHE A 142 -35.49 -53.99 20.76
C PHE A 142 -36.14 -55.28 20.25
N SER A 143 -36.27 -55.44 18.92
CA SER A 143 -36.83 -56.66 18.32
C SER A 143 -35.87 -57.84 18.34
N GLU A 144 -34.55 -57.58 18.37
CA GLU A 144 -33.51 -58.62 18.48
C GLU A 144 -33.22 -59.00 19.94
N GLY A 145 -33.38 -58.05 20.87
CA GLY A 145 -33.28 -58.34 22.29
C GLY A 145 -33.34 -57.09 23.17
N THR A 146 -34.02 -57.20 24.32
CA THR A 146 -34.21 -56.08 25.25
C THR A 146 -32.90 -55.46 25.73
N HIS A 147 -31.84 -56.28 25.88
CA HIS A 147 -30.51 -55.81 26.28
C HIS A 147 -29.83 -54.95 25.21
N MET A 148 -29.99 -55.27 23.92
CA MET A 148 -29.43 -54.46 22.83
C MET A 148 -30.19 -53.14 22.64
N GLY A 149 -31.53 -53.17 22.74
CA GLY A 149 -32.36 -51.97 22.70
C GLY A 149 -32.03 -50.98 23.83
N LEU A 150 -31.90 -51.47 25.06
CA LEU A 150 -31.47 -50.66 26.22
C LEU A 150 -30.05 -50.09 26.05
N ALA A 151 -29.11 -50.90 25.54
CA ALA A 151 -27.74 -50.45 25.29
C ALA A 151 -27.70 -49.34 24.22
N ALA A 152 -28.45 -49.48 23.13
CA ALA A 152 -28.53 -48.48 22.07
C ALA A 152 -29.19 -47.17 22.54
N LEU A 153 -30.25 -47.26 23.35
CA LEU A 153 -30.89 -46.10 23.98
C LEU A 153 -29.91 -45.37 24.91
N GLY A 154 -29.18 -46.13 25.74
CA GLY A 154 -28.14 -45.57 26.62
C GLY A 154 -27.02 -44.90 25.84
N ALA A 155 -26.55 -45.52 24.76
CA ALA A 155 -25.55 -44.93 23.85
C ALA A 155 -26.07 -43.64 23.19
N ALA A 156 -27.34 -43.60 22.78
CA ALA A 156 -27.95 -42.40 22.19
C ALA A 156 -27.95 -41.22 23.18
N PHE A 157 -28.39 -41.45 24.43
CA PHE A 157 -28.38 -40.41 25.46
C PHE A 157 -26.96 -40.00 25.87
N PHE A 158 -26.03 -40.95 25.95
CA PHE A 158 -24.63 -40.65 26.24
C PHE A 158 -24.00 -39.78 25.14
N CYS A 159 -24.17 -40.15 23.86
CA CYS A 159 -23.69 -39.37 22.72
C CYS A 159 -24.36 -37.99 22.65
N ALA A 160 -25.66 -37.89 22.96
CA ALA A 160 -26.37 -36.61 23.04
C ALA A 160 -25.82 -35.70 24.15
N GLY A 161 -25.59 -36.25 25.35
CA GLY A 161 -24.97 -35.53 26.46
C GLY A 161 -23.54 -35.08 26.13
N ALA A 162 -22.72 -35.98 25.57
CA ALA A 162 -21.37 -35.69 25.12
C ALA A 162 -21.35 -34.60 24.03
N CYS A 163 -22.32 -34.61 23.11
CA CYS A 163 -22.46 -33.59 22.07
C CYS A 163 -22.67 -32.19 22.67
N ILE A 164 -23.54 -32.05 23.68
CA ILE A 164 -23.78 -30.77 24.35
C ILE A 164 -22.51 -30.27 25.05
N PHE A 165 -21.83 -31.12 25.80
CA PHE A 165 -20.56 -30.76 26.46
C PHE A 165 -19.49 -30.38 25.44
N ALA A 166 -19.34 -31.15 24.37
CA ALA A 166 -18.40 -30.88 23.29
C ALA A 166 -18.73 -29.54 22.60
N PHE A 167 -20.00 -29.20 22.40
CA PHE A 167 -20.39 -27.92 21.83
C PHE A 167 -19.96 -26.72 22.70
N PHE A 168 -20.15 -26.80 24.02
CA PHE A 168 -19.66 -25.79 24.94
C PHE A 168 -18.13 -25.68 24.92
N ALA A 169 -17.43 -26.83 24.89
CA ALA A 169 -15.98 -26.86 24.76
C ALA A 169 -15.50 -26.20 23.45
N SER A 170 -16.12 -26.54 22.31
CA SER A 170 -15.83 -25.93 21.00
C SER A 170 -16.03 -24.42 21.01
N ARG A 171 -17.08 -23.93 21.68
CA ARG A 171 -17.33 -22.49 21.83
C ARG A 171 -16.27 -21.81 22.68
N ALA A 172 -15.80 -22.47 23.74
CA ALA A 172 -14.71 -21.97 24.59
C ALA A 172 -13.39 -21.90 23.81
N VAL A 173 -13.06 -22.94 23.05
CA VAL A 173 -11.87 -22.99 22.17
C VAL A 173 -11.92 -21.86 21.14
N THR A 174 -13.05 -21.67 20.47
CA THR A 174 -13.24 -20.61 19.47
C THR A 174 -13.01 -19.23 20.09
N ARG A 175 -13.59 -18.96 21.27
CA ARG A 175 -13.36 -17.70 21.99
C ARG A 175 -11.90 -17.53 22.43
N GLY A 176 -11.25 -18.61 22.85
CA GLY A 176 -9.83 -18.63 23.19
C GLY A 176 -8.96 -18.25 22.01
N VAL A 177 -9.23 -18.84 20.84
CA VAL A 177 -8.52 -18.54 19.57
C VAL A 177 -8.73 -17.10 19.15
N ILE A 178 -9.97 -16.60 19.13
CA ILE A 178 -10.27 -15.19 18.79
C ILE A 178 -9.57 -14.25 19.78
N GLY A 179 -9.62 -14.57 21.08
CA GLY A 179 -8.94 -13.80 22.11
C GLY A 179 -7.42 -13.78 21.95
N ALA A 180 -6.81 -14.90 21.58
CA ALA A 180 -5.38 -14.99 21.30
C ALA A 180 -4.99 -14.13 20.10
N THR A 181 -5.72 -14.25 18.98
CA THR A 181 -5.52 -13.41 17.78
C THR A 181 -5.65 -11.92 18.10
N ALA A 182 -6.68 -11.54 18.87
CA ALA A 182 -6.88 -10.15 19.28
C ALA A 182 -5.80 -9.63 20.24
N ARG A 183 -5.21 -10.49 21.10
CA ARG A 183 -4.07 -10.10 21.96
C ARG A 183 -2.81 -9.88 21.14
N ILE A 184 -2.54 -10.72 20.15
CA ILE A 184 -1.40 -10.58 19.24
C ILE A 184 -1.54 -9.27 18.45
N GLY A 185 -2.69 -9.02 17.85
CA GLY A 185 -2.97 -7.77 17.13
C GLY A 185 -2.80 -6.52 18.02
N ARG A 186 -3.31 -6.57 19.26
CA ARG A 186 -3.13 -5.48 20.23
C ARG A 186 -1.66 -5.27 20.63
N LYS A 187 -0.88 -6.33 20.82
CA LYS A 187 0.57 -6.24 21.13
C LYS A 187 1.36 -5.63 19.97
N ILE A 188 1.04 -6.00 18.73
CA ILE A 188 1.65 -5.41 17.53
C ILE A 188 1.31 -3.91 17.47
N LYS A 189 0.02 -3.56 17.62
CA LYS A 189 -0.43 -2.17 17.64
C LYS A 189 0.24 -1.37 18.76
N SER A 190 0.37 -1.91 19.96
CA SER A 190 1.03 -1.22 21.08
C SER A 190 2.53 -1.01 20.84
N LYS A 191 3.22 -1.97 20.20
CA LYS A 191 4.64 -1.80 19.84
C LYS A 191 4.82 -0.75 18.74
N LEU A 192 3.93 -0.72 17.75
CA LEU A 192 3.95 0.27 16.68
C LEU A 192 3.72 1.70 17.22
N ILE A 193 2.73 1.88 18.08
CA ILE A 193 2.43 3.19 18.71
C ILE A 193 3.59 3.63 19.61
N ARG A 194 4.19 2.72 20.38
CA ARG A 194 5.34 3.01 21.24
C ARG A 194 6.61 3.31 20.44
N GLY A 195 6.79 2.68 19.28
CA GLY A 195 7.88 2.98 18.35
C GLY A 195 7.75 4.34 17.66
N GLY A 196 6.52 4.75 17.34
CA GLY A 196 6.24 6.08 16.75
C GLY A 196 6.63 7.23 17.67
N ARG A 197 6.26 7.18 18.95
CA ARG A 197 6.62 8.21 19.95
C ARG A 197 8.13 8.37 20.17
N SER A 198 8.91 7.30 20.03
CA SER A 198 10.37 7.35 20.19
C SER A 198 11.09 8.04 19.02
N ASN A 199 10.47 8.12 17.84
CA ASN A 199 11.04 8.82 16.68
C ASN A 199 10.66 10.30 16.67
N GLU A 200 9.56 10.67 17.31
CA GLU A 200 9.06 12.05 17.38
C GLU A 200 9.77 12.87 18.48
N GLU A 201 10.29 12.23 19.54
CA GLU A 201 11.15 12.88 20.54
C GLU A 201 12.62 13.04 20.08
N ARG A 202 12.99 12.52 18.89
CA ARG A 202 14.37 12.55 18.36
C ARG A 202 14.54 13.44 17.13
N ASN A 203 13.52 14.20 16.76
CA ASN A 203 13.47 15.12 15.63
C ASN A 203 13.05 16.51 16.12
#